data_AF-C0CNG5-F1
#
_entry.id   AF-C0CNG5-F1
#
_cell.length_a   1.000
_cell.length_b   1.000
_cell.length_c   1.000
_cell.angle_alpha   90.00
_cell.angle_beta   90.00
_cell.angle_gamma   90.00
#
_symmetry.space_group_name_H-M   'P 1'
#
loop_
_entity.id
_entity.type
_entity.pdbx_description
1 polymer ?
#
loop_
_entity_poly.entity_id
_entity_poly.type
_entity_poly.pdbx_seq_one_letter_code
_entity_poly.pdbx_strand_id
1 'polypeptide(L)' 'MAYEFDLFPFLSLILRYWEADEDFPATMQIWTDKNILDYMHYETLMFAVTHIIERIKDEYELIYQNFNFTELR' A
#
# COMPACT_ATOMS: atom_id res chain seq x y z
N MET A 1 -8.37 -5.87 7.12
CA MET A 1 -7.00 -6.40 7.21
C MET A 1 -6.01 -5.25 7.37
N ALA A 2 -4.91 -5.47 8.10
CA ALA A 2 -3.86 -4.46 8.30
C ALA A 2 -2.48 -5.11 8.11
N TYR A 3 -1.60 -4.40 7.40
CA TYR A 3 -0.23 -4.83 7.12
C TYR A 3 0.71 -3.70 7.48
N GLU A 4 1.81 -4.03 8.14
CA GLU A 4 2.89 -3.10 8.46
C GLU A 4 4.12 -3.47 7.63
N PHE A 5 4.79 -2.47 7.06
CA PHE A 5 6.01 -2.66 6.31
C PHE A 5 6.94 -1.45 6.46
N ASP A 6 8.23 -1.72 6.36
CA ASP A 6 9.26 -0.71 6.53
C ASP A 6 9.50 0.05 5.22
N LEU A 7 9.24 1.37 5.22
CA LEU A 7 9.70 2.27 4.16
C LEU A 7 11.20 2.54 4.31
N PHE A 8 11.66 2.71 5.55
CA PHE A 8 13.06 2.74 5.96
C PHE A 8 13.24 1.91 7.23
N PRO A 9 14.46 1.50 7.63
CA PRO A 9 14.69 0.68 8.82
C PRO A 9 14.14 1.24 10.15
N PHE A 10 13.80 2.52 10.19
CA PHE A 10 13.23 3.21 11.36
C PHE A 10 11.87 3.86 11.06
N LEU A 11 11.32 3.62 9.88
CA LEU A 11 10.11 4.28 9.41
C LEU A 11 9.16 3.27 8.75
N SER A 12 8.21 2.80 9.54
CA SER A 12 7.20 1.85 9.11
C SER A 12 5.93 2.55 8.65
N LEU A 13 5.23 1.94 7.70
CA LEU A 13 3.92 2.36 7.20
C LEU A 13 2.92 1.25 7.44
N ILE A 14 1.68 1.64 7.71
CA ILE A 14 0.58 0.69 7.90
C ILE A 14 -0.41 0.85 6.77
N LEU A 15 -0.61 -0.22 6.00
CA LEU A 15 -1.67 -0.34 5.02
C LEU A 15 -2.87 -1.03 5.66
N ARG A 16 -4.00 -0.34 5.70
CA ARG A 16 -5.29 -0.90 6.13
C ARG A 16 -6.24 -1.03 4.96
N TYR A 17 -6.87 -2.19 4.89
CA TYR A 17 -7.92 -2.50 3.94
C TYR A 17 -9.19 -2.89 4.69
N TRP A 18 -10.26 -2.19 4.39
CA TRP A 18 -11.62 -2.50 4.80
C TRP A 18 -12.34 -3.08 3.59
N GLU A 19 -12.84 -4.29 3.75
CA GLU A 19 -13.70 -4.92 2.74
C GLU A 19 -15.03 -4.17 2.68
N ALA A 20 -15.67 -4.19 1.52
CA ALA A 20 -17.00 -3.61 1.37
C ALA A 20 -18.02 -4.42 2.19
N ASP A 21 -18.98 -3.74 2.79
CA ASP A 21 -20.15 -4.35 3.42
C ASP A 21 -21.45 -3.74 2.83
N GLU A 22 -22.61 -4.05 3.44
CA GLU A 22 -23.91 -3.57 2.93
C GLU A 22 -24.05 -2.04 2.99
N ASP A 23 -23.35 -1.38 3.92
CA ASP A 23 -23.50 0.04 4.22
C ASP A 23 -22.32 0.88 3.70
N PHE A 24 -21.16 0.27 3.48
CA PHE A 24 -19.91 0.99 3.19
C PHE A 24 -19.08 0.36 2.06
N PRO A 25 -18.50 1.18 1.17
CA PRO A 25 -17.61 0.71 0.12
C PRO A 25 -16.26 0.26 0.69
N ALA A 26 -15.58 -0.62 -0.05
CA ALA A 26 -14.22 -1.04 0.26
C ALA A 26 -13.29 0.19 0.31
N THR A 27 -12.49 0.27 1.37
CA THR A 27 -11.62 1.43 1.62
C THR A 27 -10.21 0.97 1.94
N MET A 28 -9.24 1.58 1.26
CA MET A 28 -7.81 1.41 1.52
C MET A 28 -7.24 2.68 2.15
N GLN A 29 -6.45 2.52 3.21
CA GLN A 29 -5.84 3.63 3.95
C GLN A 29 -4.36 3.36 4.20
N ILE A 30 -3.53 4.39 4.06
CA ILE A 30 -2.11 4.36 4.42
C ILE A 30 -1.92 5.27 5.62
N TRP A 31 -1.30 4.72 6.66
CA TRP A 31 -1.03 5.40 7.91
C TRP A 31 0.47 5.56 8.09
N THR A 32 0.87 6.74 8.56
CA THR A 32 2.25 7.15 8.81
C THR A 32 2.40 7.50 10.29
N ASP A 33 3.63 7.49 10.81
CA ASP A 33 3.88 7.95 12.17
C ASP A 33 3.46 9.42 12.34
N LYS A 34 2.92 9.77 13.51
CA LYS A 34 2.45 11.12 13.81
C LYS A 34 3.54 12.20 13.70
N ASN A 35 4.81 11.83 13.94
CA ASN A 35 5.96 12.72 13.93
C ASN A 35 6.72 12.64 12.60
N ILE A 36 6.18 11.98 11.57
CA ILE A 36 6.86 11.77 10.29
C ILE A 36 7.39 13.07 9.67
N LEU A 37 6.66 14.16 9.84
CA LEU A 37 7.01 15.47 9.27
C LEU A 37 8.20 16.14 9.97
N ASP A 38 8.58 15.68 11.17
CA ASP A 38 9.80 16.11 11.84
C ASP A 38 11.05 15.50 11.17
N TYR A 39 10.89 14.41 10.41
CA TYR A 39 11.98 13.70 9.74
C TYR A 39 12.02 13.96 8.23
N MET A 40 10.88 14.19 7.59
CA MET A 40 10.81 14.42 6.15
C MET A 40 9.70 15.41 5.77
N HIS A 41 9.92 16.14 4.67
CA HIS A 41 8.90 17.04 4.15
C HIS A 41 7.67 16.28 3.65
N TYR A 42 6.50 16.92 3.74
CA TYR A 42 5.23 16.36 3.29
C TYR A 42 5.29 15.91 1.83
N GLU A 43 5.92 16.70 0.97
CA GLU A 43 6.08 16.38 -0.45
C GLU A 43 6.86 15.08 -0.62
N THR A 44 7.97 14.92 0.09
CA THR A 44 8.78 13.69 0.05
C THR A 44 8.00 12.48 0.57
N LEU A 45 7.19 12.67 1.61
CA LEU A 45 6.32 11.62 2.14
C LEU A 45 5.29 11.18 1.09
N MET A 46 4.64 12.13 0.42
CA MET A 46 3.67 11.84 -0.62
C MET A 46 4.29 11.14 -1.82
N PHE A 47 5.53 11.50 -2.21
CA PHE A 47 6.29 10.76 -3.22
C PHE A 47 6.53 9.31 -2.80
N ALA A 48 6.97 9.07 -1.56
CA ALA A 48 7.22 7.72 -1.06
C ALA A 48 5.94 6.88 -1.02
N VAL A 49 4.83 7.45 -0.53
CA VAL A 49 3.52 6.80 -0.50
C VAL A 49 3.04 6.46 -1.91
N THR A 50 3.15 7.39 -2.86
CA THR A 50 2.74 7.17 -4.26
C THR A 50 3.57 6.04 -4.89
N HIS A 51 4.88 6.05 -4.68
CA HIS A 51 5.78 5.01 -5.17
C HIS A 51 5.42 3.61 -4.65
N ILE A 52 5.01 3.51 -3.38
CA ILE A 52 4.54 2.24 -2.80
C ILE A 52 3.25 1.76 -3.46
N ILE A 53 2.28 2.66 -3.65
CA ILE A 53 1.00 2.31 -4.30
C ILE A 53 1.24 1.80 -5.73
N GLU A 54 2.12 2.47 -6.49
CA GLU A 54 2.51 2.05 -7.83
C GLU A 54 3.15 0.65 -7.81
N ARG A 55 4.11 0.40 -6.90
CA ARG A 55 4.71 -0.94 -6.72
C ARG A 55 3.68 -2.01 -6.41
N ILE A 56 2.72 -1.75 -5.51
CA ILE A 56 1.67 -2.72 -5.17
C ILE A 56 0.84 -3.05 -6.42
N LYS A 57 0.52 -2.03 -7.23
CA LYS A 57 -0.23 -2.21 -8.47
C LYS A 57 0.56 -3.05 -9.49
N ASP A 58 1.84 -2.76 -9.68
CA ASP A 58 2.69 -3.50 -10.61
C ASP A 58 2.81 -4.98 -10.20
N GLU A 59 3.04 -5.25 -8.91
CA GLU A 59 3.10 -6.63 -8.38
C GLU A 59 1.77 -7.37 -8.56
N TYR A 60 0.64 -6.68 -8.33
CA TYR A 60 -0.68 -7.24 -8.59
C TYR A 60 -0.87 -7.61 -10.05
N GLU A 61 -0.50 -6.73 -10.99
CA GLU A 61 -0.59 -7.00 -12.43
C GLU A 61 0.27 -8.20 -12.84
N LEU A 62 1.48 -8.32 -12.30
CA LEU A 62 2.37 -9.46 -12.53
C LEU A 62 1.77 -10.76 -11.99
N ILE A 63 1.23 -10.75 -10.77
CA ILE A 63 0.57 -11.92 -10.16
C ILE A 63 -0.64 -12.33 -11.00
N TYR A 64 -1.47 -11.37 -11.42
CA TYR A 64 -2.65 -11.63 -12.24
C TYR A 64 -2.31 -12.25 -13.59
N GLN A 65 -1.29 -11.73 -14.27
CA GLN A 65 -0.82 -12.30 -15.53
C GLN A 65 -0.33 -13.73 -15.32
N ASN A 66 0.52 -13.97 -14.32
CA ASN A 66 1.07 -15.29 -14.04
C ASN A 66 -0.02 -16.32 -13.66
N PHE A 67 -1.02 -15.91 -12.89
CA PHE A 67 -2.15 -16.77 -12.53
C PHE A 67 -2.96 -17.17 -13.77
N ASN A 68 -3.32 -16.21 -14.62
CA ASN A 68 -4.06 -16.47 -15.86
C ASN A 68 -3.26 -17.36 -16.84
N PHE A 69 -1.93 -17.22 -16.92
CA PHE A 69 -1.09 -18.09 -17.73
C PHE A 69 -1.01 -19.53 -17.19
N THR A 70 -1.16 -19.72 -15.88
CA THR A 70 -1.12 -21.05 -15.26
C THR A 70 -2.44 -21.80 -15.45
N GLU A 71 -3.59 -21.12 -15.45
CA GLU A 71 -4.89 -21.76 -15.71
C GLU A 71 -5.12 -22.15 -17.19
N LEU A 72 -4.34 -21.58 -18.12
CA LEU A 72 -4.40 -21.88 -19.56
C LEU A 72 -3.48 -23.03 -20.00
N ARG A 73 -2.78 -23.68 -19.07
CA ARG A 73 -1.78 -24.72 -19.33
C ARG A 73 -2.15 -26.06 -18.73
#